data_AF-A0A1V6KEU3-F1
#
_entry.id   AF-A0A1V6KEU3-F1
#
_cell.length_a   1.000
_cell.length_b   1.000
_cell.length_c   1.000
_cell.angle_alpha   90.00
_cell.angle_beta   90.00
_cell.angle_gamma   90.00
#
_symmetry.space_group_name_H-M   'P 1'
#
loop_
_entity.id
_entity.type
_entity.pdbx_description
1 polymer ?
#
loop_
_entity_poly.entity_id
_entity_poly.type
_entity_poly.pdbx_seq_one_letter_code
_entity_poly.pdbx_strand_id
1 'polypeptide(L)'
;MKSIKGTKTEANLLTGFAGESQARNRYTYFASKAKEEGYIQIQLIFEETANQEKEHAKRLFKFLEGGTAKVSAEFPAGVIGTTRENLDEAAGGENYEWQEMYPTFAKVARDEGFEAIASVFDSIAVAEKQHARRYEALMTNIDEGRVFKREEPVIWRCINCGYVYEGTEPPKACPACAHPQDYFELLAENW
;
A
#
# COMPACT_ATOMS: atom_id res chain seq x y z
N MET A 1 4.86 -18.97 -25.19
CA MET A 1 3.58 -19.12 -24.45
C MET A 1 2.45 -19.08 -25.46
N LYS A 2 1.32 -19.71 -25.15
CA LYS A 2 0.05 -19.45 -25.85
C LYS A 2 -0.26 -17.95 -25.74
N SER A 3 -0.79 -17.34 -26.80
CA SER A 3 -1.14 -15.92 -26.76
C SER A 3 -2.31 -15.67 -25.80
N ILE A 4 -2.27 -14.54 -25.09
CA ILE A 4 -3.37 -14.11 -24.20
C ILE A 4 -4.44 -13.28 -24.94
N LYS A 5 -4.22 -12.88 -26.19
CA LYS A 5 -5.15 -11.98 -26.90
C LYS A 5 -6.55 -12.57 -27.00
N GLY A 6 -7.55 -11.78 -26.63
CA GLY A 6 -8.98 -12.14 -26.64
C GLY A 6 -9.41 -13.06 -25.49
N THR A 7 -8.53 -13.35 -24.53
CA THR A 7 -8.86 -14.19 -23.36
C THR A 7 -9.41 -13.35 -22.21
N LYS A 8 -10.03 -14.02 -21.23
CA LYS A 8 -10.41 -13.34 -19.98
C LYS A 8 -9.18 -12.95 -19.17
N THR A 9 -8.10 -13.72 -19.26
CA THR A 9 -6.82 -13.38 -18.61
C THR A 9 -6.23 -12.07 -19.12
N GLU A 10 -6.31 -11.77 -20.43
CA GLU A 10 -5.90 -10.45 -20.95
C GLU A 10 -6.74 -9.31 -20.35
N ALA A 11 -8.05 -9.48 -20.28
CA ALA A 11 -8.94 -8.49 -19.67
C ALA A 11 -8.66 -8.31 -18.16
N ASN A 12 -8.35 -9.40 -17.44
CA ASN A 12 -7.99 -9.36 -16.03
C ASN A 12 -6.64 -8.69 -15.79
N LEU A 13 -5.63 -8.99 -16.63
CA LEU A 13 -4.33 -8.30 -16.59
C LEU A 13 -4.48 -6.80 -16.79
N LEU A 14 -5.29 -6.38 -17.77
CA LEU A 14 -5.53 -4.97 -18.03
C LEU A 14 -6.35 -4.29 -16.92
N THR A 15 -7.33 -5.00 -16.34
CA THR A 15 -8.10 -4.53 -15.18
C THR A 15 -7.21 -4.35 -13.96
N GLY A 16 -6.38 -5.35 -13.63
CA GLY A 16 -5.40 -5.25 -12.54
C GLY A 16 -4.42 -4.12 -12.76
N PHE A 17 -3.85 -4.00 -13.97
CA PHE A 17 -2.97 -2.87 -14.32
C PHE A 17 -3.66 -1.51 -14.13
N ALA A 18 -4.93 -1.37 -14.49
CA ALA A 18 -5.69 -0.14 -14.31
C ALA A 18 -5.96 0.15 -12.82
N GLY A 19 -6.28 -0.87 -12.02
CA GLY A 19 -6.46 -0.76 -10.57
C GLY A 19 -5.18 -0.31 -9.88
N GLU A 20 -4.10 -1.05 -10.09
CA GLU A 20 -2.75 -0.80 -9.54
C GLU A 20 -2.21 0.58 -9.91
N SER A 21 -2.42 1.01 -11.15
CA SER A 21 -2.02 2.35 -11.60
C SER A 21 -2.79 3.46 -10.87
N GLN A 22 -4.06 3.23 -10.54
CA GLN A 22 -4.87 4.16 -9.78
C GLN A 22 -4.53 4.10 -8.28
N ALA A 23 -4.29 2.92 -7.72
CA ALA A 23 -3.88 2.72 -6.33
C ALA A 23 -2.57 3.48 -6.04
N ARG A 24 -1.55 3.31 -6.89
CA ARG A 24 -0.32 4.11 -6.85
C ARG A 24 -0.58 5.60 -6.70
N ASN A 25 -1.43 6.16 -7.55
CA ASN A 25 -1.73 7.59 -7.51
C ASN A 25 -2.45 7.98 -6.21
N ARG A 26 -3.49 7.25 -5.82
CA ARG A 26 -4.21 7.50 -4.56
C ARG A 26 -3.25 7.48 -3.36
N TYR A 27 -2.40 6.47 -3.27
CA TYR A 27 -1.43 6.33 -2.17
C TYR A 27 -0.43 7.49 -2.14
N THR A 28 0.05 7.99 -3.29
CA THR A 28 0.89 9.21 -3.29
C THR A 28 0.15 10.46 -2.82
N TYR A 29 -1.15 10.56 -3.08
CA TYR A 29 -1.97 11.68 -2.59
C TYR A 29 -2.22 11.54 -1.07
N PHE A 30 -2.49 10.34 -0.60
CA PHE A 30 -2.67 10.04 0.82
C PHE A 30 -1.39 10.25 1.62
N ALA A 31 -0.22 9.95 1.03
CA ALA A 31 1.07 10.29 1.63
C ALA A 31 1.19 11.80 1.88
N SER A 32 0.85 12.61 0.88
CA SER A 32 0.87 14.08 1.01
C SER A 32 -0.04 14.54 2.14
N LYS A 33 -1.23 13.94 2.25
CA LYS A 33 -2.16 14.23 3.34
C LYS A 33 -1.64 13.81 4.72
N ALA A 34 -1.01 12.63 4.82
CA ALA A 34 -0.35 12.16 6.04
C ALA A 34 0.76 13.10 6.50
N LYS A 35 1.54 13.64 5.56
CA LYS A 35 2.53 14.66 5.86
C LYS A 35 1.91 15.93 6.44
N GLU A 36 0.84 16.43 5.81
CA GLU A 36 0.13 17.63 6.28
C GLU A 36 -0.45 17.46 7.68
N GLU A 37 -0.88 16.25 8.03
CA GLU A 37 -1.43 15.91 9.36
C GLU A 37 -0.36 15.53 10.40
N GLY A 38 0.92 15.61 10.06
CA GLY A 38 2.03 15.37 10.99
C GLY A 38 2.40 13.89 11.18
N TYR A 39 2.06 13.03 10.23
CA TYR A 39 2.35 11.59 10.27
C TYR A 39 3.43 11.19 9.28
N ILE A 40 4.68 11.57 9.52
CA ILE A 40 5.79 11.35 8.57
C ILE A 40 6.06 9.87 8.33
N GLN A 41 5.96 9.01 9.37
CA GLN A 41 6.07 7.57 9.19
C GLN A 41 5.00 7.03 8.22
N ILE A 42 3.75 7.47 8.38
CA ILE A 42 2.62 7.02 7.58
C ILE A 42 2.75 7.54 6.13
N GLN A 43 3.23 8.77 5.95
CA GLN A 43 3.59 9.30 4.63
C GLN A 43 4.57 8.37 3.92
N LEU A 44 5.70 8.04 4.55
CA LEU A 44 6.73 7.20 3.93
C LEU A 44 6.22 5.79 3.62
N ILE A 45 5.33 5.26 4.45
CA ILE A 45 4.68 3.98 4.20
C ILE A 45 3.76 4.04 2.97
N PHE A 46 2.92 5.07 2.84
CA PHE A 46 2.11 5.24 1.63
C PHE A 46 2.98 5.40 0.37
N GLU A 47 4.08 6.14 0.45
CA GLU A 47 5.04 6.29 -0.66
C GLU A 47 5.72 4.96 -1.03
N GLU A 48 6.05 4.14 -0.03
CA GLU A 48 6.60 2.80 -0.25
C GLU A 48 5.57 1.91 -0.94
N THR A 49 4.34 1.82 -0.42
CA THR A 49 3.26 1.02 -1.03
C THR A 49 2.98 1.49 -2.46
N ALA A 50 2.89 2.81 -2.70
CA ALA A 50 2.72 3.33 -4.06
C ALA A 50 3.84 2.90 -5.02
N ASN A 51 5.07 2.74 -4.52
CA ASN A 51 6.19 2.23 -5.30
C ASN A 51 6.13 0.72 -5.52
N GLN A 52 5.51 -0.03 -4.61
CA GLN A 52 5.25 -1.46 -4.73
C GLN A 52 4.15 -1.71 -5.78
N GLU A 53 3.03 -0.97 -5.72
CA GLU A 53 1.95 -1.02 -6.73
C GLU A 53 2.43 -0.66 -8.13
N LYS A 54 3.38 0.29 -8.24
CA LYS A 54 4.06 0.57 -9.50
C LYS A 54 4.75 -0.68 -10.07
N GLU A 55 5.40 -1.48 -9.23
CA GLU A 55 6.08 -2.70 -9.67
C GLU A 55 5.11 -3.86 -9.93
N HIS A 56 3.99 -3.95 -9.19
CA HIS A 56 2.88 -4.85 -9.51
C HIS A 56 2.30 -4.52 -10.89
N ALA A 57 1.86 -3.27 -11.09
CA ALA A 57 1.37 -2.77 -12.38
C ALA A 57 2.34 -3.08 -13.53
N LYS A 58 3.63 -2.79 -13.33
CA LYS A 58 4.66 -3.03 -14.34
C LYS A 58 4.83 -4.52 -14.66
N ARG A 59 4.71 -5.41 -13.66
CA ARG A 59 4.77 -6.85 -13.89
C ARG A 59 3.55 -7.33 -14.69
N LEU A 60 2.35 -6.88 -14.34
CA LEU A 60 1.12 -7.17 -15.08
C LEU A 60 1.19 -6.67 -16.53
N PHE A 61 1.61 -5.41 -16.72
CA PHE A 61 1.70 -4.77 -18.02
C PHE A 61 2.65 -5.49 -18.98
N LYS A 62 3.74 -6.08 -18.47
CA LYS A 62 4.70 -6.86 -19.27
C LYS A 62 4.15 -8.15 -19.86
N PHE A 63 3.02 -8.66 -19.35
CA PHE A 63 2.35 -9.82 -19.96
C PHE A 63 1.49 -9.43 -21.18
N LEU A 64 1.11 -8.15 -21.33
CA LEU A 64 0.28 -7.69 -22.43
C LEU A 64 1.04 -7.69 -23.76
N GLU A 65 0.36 -8.15 -24.82
CA GLU A 65 0.96 -8.36 -26.15
C GLU A 65 0.71 -7.18 -27.12
N GLY A 66 0.34 -6.01 -26.58
CA GLY A 66 0.11 -4.76 -27.32
C GLY A 66 -1.21 -4.70 -28.09
N GLY A 67 -1.59 -3.47 -28.48
CA GLY A 67 -2.87 -3.14 -29.08
C GLY A 67 -3.77 -2.37 -28.11
N THR A 68 -5.07 -2.32 -28.41
CA THR A 68 -6.10 -1.76 -27.52
C THR A 68 -7.07 -2.86 -27.11
N ALA A 69 -7.43 -2.88 -25.83
CA ALA A 69 -8.45 -3.78 -25.28
C ALA A 69 -9.40 -2.96 -24.40
N LYS A 70 -10.67 -3.37 -24.37
CA LYS A 70 -11.70 -2.75 -23.56
C LYS A 70 -11.92 -3.58 -22.30
N VAL A 71 -11.88 -2.93 -21.15
CA VAL A 71 -12.29 -3.50 -19.86
C VAL A 71 -13.47 -2.72 -19.31
N SER A 72 -14.23 -3.36 -18.42
CA SER A 72 -15.32 -2.73 -17.66
C SER A 72 -15.10 -3.10 -16.20
N ALA A 73 -14.72 -2.13 -15.38
CA ALA A 73 -14.43 -2.30 -13.97
C ALA A 73 -14.88 -1.06 -13.20
N GLU A 74 -15.22 -1.26 -11.94
CA GLU A 74 -15.54 -0.18 -11.01
C GLU A 74 -14.28 0.21 -10.26
N PHE A 75 -14.10 1.51 -10.03
CA PHE A 75 -12.94 2.06 -9.34
C PHE A 75 -13.40 3.12 -8.33
N PRO A 76 -12.64 3.34 -7.25
CA PRO A 76 -12.89 4.45 -6.34
C PRO A 76 -12.94 5.79 -7.07
N ALA A 77 -14.07 6.48 -6.99
CA ALA A 77 -14.28 7.79 -7.62
C ALA A 77 -13.87 8.93 -6.67
N GLY A 78 -12.64 8.88 -6.16
CA GLY A 78 -12.23 9.69 -5.02
C GLY A 78 -12.84 9.22 -3.70
N VAL A 79 -12.58 9.87 -2.56
CA VAL A 79 -11.96 11.20 -2.36
C VAL A 79 -10.63 11.12 -1.59
N ILE A 80 -9.96 12.26 -1.38
CA ILE A 80 -8.88 12.39 -0.40
C ILE A 80 -9.51 12.94 0.89
N GLY A 81 -9.56 12.11 1.94
CA GLY A 81 -10.06 12.45 3.27
C GLY A 81 -8.93 12.78 4.25
N THR A 82 -9.18 12.60 5.55
CA THR A 82 -8.16 12.59 6.61
C THR A 82 -7.23 11.38 6.45
N THR A 83 -6.05 11.39 7.08
CA THR A 83 -5.13 10.24 7.00
C THR A 83 -5.76 8.96 7.53
N ARG A 84 -6.61 9.05 8.55
CA ARG A 84 -7.38 7.90 9.04
C ARG A 84 -8.31 7.35 7.96
N GLU A 85 -9.14 8.19 7.36
CA GLU A 85 -10.08 7.78 6.30
C GLU A 85 -9.34 7.22 5.07
N ASN A 86 -8.19 7.79 4.74
CA ASN A 86 -7.37 7.30 3.63
C ASN A 86 -6.73 5.93 3.93
N LEU A 87 -6.33 5.67 5.17
CA LEU A 87 -5.86 4.34 5.59
C LEU A 87 -6.98 3.30 5.51
N ASP A 88 -8.21 3.68 5.86
CA ASP A 88 -9.39 2.84 5.77
C ASP A 88 -9.75 2.51 4.31
N GLU A 89 -9.75 3.51 3.42
CA GLU A 89 -9.96 3.30 1.98
C GLU A 89 -8.88 2.40 1.39
N ALA A 90 -7.61 2.67 1.69
CA ALA A 90 -6.50 1.86 1.23
C ALA A 90 -6.63 0.41 1.73
N ALA A 91 -6.84 0.20 3.04
CA ALA A 91 -7.05 -1.14 3.60
C ALA A 91 -8.25 -1.85 2.96
N GLY A 92 -9.35 -1.16 2.71
CA GLY A 92 -10.52 -1.71 2.03
C GLY A 92 -10.23 -2.16 0.60
N GLY A 93 -9.51 -1.34 -0.16
CA GLY A 93 -9.02 -1.67 -1.51
C GLY A 93 -8.14 -2.91 -1.49
N GLU A 94 -7.08 -2.89 -0.69
CA GLU A 94 -6.15 -4.02 -0.52
C GLU A 94 -6.90 -5.32 -0.13
N ASN A 95 -7.83 -5.22 0.82
CA ASN A 95 -8.64 -6.37 1.27
C ASN A 95 -9.47 -6.97 0.14
N TYR A 96 -10.12 -6.14 -0.68
CA TYR A 96 -10.83 -6.63 -1.86
C TYR A 96 -9.87 -7.31 -2.85
N GLU A 97 -8.69 -6.74 -3.05
CA GLU A 97 -7.72 -7.26 -4.01
C GLU A 97 -7.19 -8.64 -3.63
N TRP A 98 -6.74 -8.82 -2.38
CA TRP A 98 -6.16 -10.10 -1.96
C TRP A 98 -7.20 -11.18 -1.63
N GLN A 99 -8.42 -10.81 -1.23
CA GLN A 99 -9.47 -11.78 -0.88
C GLN A 99 -10.28 -12.22 -2.10
N GLU A 100 -10.56 -11.30 -3.03
CA GLU A 100 -11.53 -11.53 -4.10
C GLU A 100 -10.90 -11.39 -5.50
N MET A 101 -10.35 -10.22 -5.82
CA MET A 101 -9.94 -9.89 -7.18
C MET A 101 -8.81 -10.80 -7.70
N TYR A 102 -7.67 -10.82 -7.02
CA TYR A 102 -6.50 -11.57 -7.46
C TYR A 102 -6.69 -13.10 -7.40
N PRO A 103 -7.31 -13.68 -6.34
CA PRO A 103 -7.67 -15.09 -6.35
C PRO A 103 -8.58 -15.49 -7.53
N THR A 104 -9.55 -14.63 -7.86
CA THR A 104 -10.44 -14.84 -9.02
C THR A 104 -9.66 -14.77 -10.33
N PHE A 105 -8.79 -13.77 -10.48
CA PHE A 105 -7.94 -13.62 -11.67
C PHE A 105 -6.99 -14.80 -11.84
N ALA A 106 -6.36 -15.26 -10.76
CA ALA A 106 -5.49 -16.42 -10.76
C ALA A 106 -6.25 -17.67 -11.19
N LYS A 107 -7.46 -17.91 -10.66
CA LYS A 107 -8.30 -19.03 -11.07
C LYS A 107 -8.60 -19.00 -12.59
N VAL A 108 -9.03 -17.86 -13.12
CA VAL A 108 -9.30 -17.71 -14.56
C VAL A 108 -8.05 -17.97 -15.39
N ALA A 109 -6.90 -17.46 -14.97
CA ALA A 109 -5.63 -17.72 -15.65
C ALA A 109 -5.27 -19.21 -15.67
N ARG A 110 -5.46 -19.95 -14.56
CA ARG A 110 -5.26 -21.41 -14.55
C ARG A 110 -6.23 -22.13 -15.48
N ASP A 111 -7.52 -21.78 -15.42
CA ASP A 111 -8.57 -22.37 -16.26
C ASP A 111 -8.29 -22.18 -17.77
N GLU A 112 -7.64 -21.07 -18.15
CA GLU A 112 -7.26 -20.77 -19.55
C GLU A 112 -5.88 -21.31 -19.96
N GLY A 113 -5.13 -21.89 -19.01
CA GLY A 113 -3.82 -22.53 -19.20
C GLY A 113 -2.60 -21.59 -19.03
N PHE A 114 -2.76 -20.48 -18.32
CA PHE A 114 -1.73 -19.45 -18.08
C PHE A 114 -1.15 -19.52 -16.66
N GLU A 115 -0.58 -20.67 -16.29
CA GLU A 115 -0.10 -20.94 -14.92
C GLU A 115 0.91 -19.89 -14.41
N ALA A 116 1.79 -19.40 -15.28
CA ALA A 116 2.78 -18.38 -14.91
C ALA A 116 2.14 -17.03 -14.57
N ILE A 117 1.01 -16.68 -15.19
CA ILE A 117 0.25 -15.46 -14.88
C ILE A 117 -0.55 -15.68 -13.59
N ALA A 118 -1.17 -16.86 -13.43
CA ALA A 118 -1.88 -17.21 -12.21
C ALA A 118 -0.97 -17.12 -10.97
N SER A 119 0.23 -17.68 -11.05
CA SER A 119 1.23 -17.61 -9.98
C SER A 119 1.62 -16.18 -9.63
N VAL A 120 1.66 -15.27 -10.62
CA VAL A 120 1.92 -13.85 -10.36
C VAL A 120 0.76 -13.19 -9.65
N PHE A 121 -0.49 -13.44 -10.06
CA PHE A 121 -1.67 -12.93 -9.35
C PHE A 121 -1.72 -13.42 -7.89
N ASP A 122 -1.45 -14.71 -7.64
CA ASP A 122 -1.38 -15.22 -6.26
C ASP A 122 -0.27 -14.54 -5.45
N SER A 123 0.89 -14.28 -6.08
CA SER A 123 2.03 -13.66 -5.41
C SER A 123 1.78 -12.20 -5.07
N ILE A 124 1.10 -11.46 -5.95
CA ILE A 124 0.68 -10.08 -5.71
C ILE A 124 -0.32 -10.05 -4.54
N ALA A 125 -1.31 -10.94 -4.52
CA ALA A 125 -2.25 -11.06 -3.38
C ALA A 125 -1.56 -11.27 -2.01
N VAL A 126 -0.38 -11.90 -1.97
CA VAL A 126 0.41 -12.02 -0.72
C VAL A 126 0.95 -10.67 -0.26
N ALA A 127 1.40 -9.82 -1.19
CA ALA A 127 1.87 -8.46 -0.89
C ALA A 127 0.71 -7.57 -0.43
N GLU A 128 -0.40 -7.56 -1.17
CA GLU A 128 -1.61 -6.79 -0.85
C GLU A 128 -2.17 -7.13 0.55
N LYS A 129 -2.12 -8.40 0.94
CA LYS A 129 -2.48 -8.80 2.31
C LYS A 129 -1.61 -8.13 3.38
N GLN A 130 -0.32 -7.98 3.11
CA GLN A 130 0.59 -7.30 4.02
C GLN A 130 0.39 -5.77 3.99
N HIS A 131 0.03 -5.20 2.84
CA HIS A 131 -0.36 -3.79 2.73
C HIS A 131 -1.61 -3.50 3.57
N ALA A 132 -2.68 -4.28 3.41
CA ALA A 132 -3.91 -4.19 4.20
C ALA A 132 -3.61 -4.23 5.70
N ARG A 133 -2.88 -5.26 6.15
CA ARG A 133 -2.51 -5.42 7.57
C ARG A 133 -1.74 -4.22 8.11
N ARG A 134 -0.84 -3.65 7.32
CA ARG A 134 -0.06 -2.46 7.71
C ARG A 134 -0.97 -1.25 7.85
N TYR A 135 -1.86 -1.00 6.90
CA TYR A 135 -2.80 0.12 6.96
C TYR A 135 -3.77 0.00 8.14
N GLU A 136 -4.31 -1.18 8.39
CA GLU A 136 -5.19 -1.46 9.53
C GLU A 136 -4.48 -1.19 10.88
N ALA A 137 -3.21 -1.60 11.00
CA ALA A 137 -2.42 -1.36 12.21
C ALA A 137 -2.11 0.14 12.42
N LEU A 138 -1.81 0.87 11.35
CA LEU A 138 -1.59 2.33 11.42
C LEU A 138 -2.87 3.08 11.76
N MET A 139 -4.00 2.68 11.15
CA MET A 139 -5.32 3.22 11.45
C MET A 139 -5.68 3.02 12.92
N THR A 140 -5.45 1.81 13.44
CA THR A 140 -5.66 1.48 14.86
C THR A 140 -4.81 2.39 15.77
N ASN A 141 -3.53 2.64 15.42
CA ASN A 141 -2.70 3.57 16.16
C ASN A 141 -3.25 5.01 16.16
N ILE A 142 -3.86 5.47 15.07
CA ILE A 142 -4.52 6.79 15.03
C ILE A 142 -5.76 6.80 15.91
N ASP A 143 -6.65 5.82 15.73
CA ASP A 143 -7.93 5.73 16.45
C ASP A 143 -7.73 5.69 17.98
N GLU A 144 -6.64 5.06 18.44
CA GLU A 144 -6.32 4.93 19.87
C GLU A 144 -5.32 5.99 20.37
N GLY A 145 -4.89 6.93 19.53
CA GLY A 145 -3.92 7.97 19.91
C GLY A 145 -2.54 7.43 20.27
N ARG A 146 -2.14 6.29 19.70
CA ARG A 146 -0.89 5.57 19.98
C ARG A 146 0.22 5.78 18.94
N VAL A 147 0.03 6.69 17.99
CA VAL A 147 1.08 7.00 16.99
C VAL A 147 2.37 7.48 17.67
N PHE A 148 2.26 8.41 18.62
CA PHE A 148 3.39 8.98 19.37
C PHE A 148 3.30 8.68 20.87
N LYS A 149 2.64 7.58 21.25
CA LYS A 149 2.45 7.19 22.65
C LYS A 149 2.37 5.68 22.82
N ARG A 150 3.03 5.17 23.85
CA ARG A 150 2.89 3.79 24.35
C ARG A 150 2.67 3.80 25.85
N GLU A 151 2.13 2.70 26.37
CA GLU A 151 1.87 2.52 27.81
C GLU A 151 3.17 2.36 28.59
N GLU A 152 4.09 1.55 28.06
CA GLU A 152 5.41 1.32 28.62
C GLU A 152 6.50 2.04 27.81
N PRO A 153 7.66 2.36 28.43
CA PRO A 153 8.79 2.95 27.71
C PRO A 153 9.24 2.08 26.54
N VAL A 154 9.44 2.73 25.40
CA VAL A 154 9.96 2.13 24.16
C VAL A 154 11.04 3.04 23.57
N ILE A 155 11.79 2.53 22.59
CA ILE A 155 12.77 3.33 21.86
C ILE A 155 12.10 3.96 20.63
N TRP A 156 12.13 5.28 20.57
CA TRP A 156 11.70 6.08 19.45
C TRP A 156 12.89 6.51 18.62
N ARG A 157 12.74 6.55 17.29
CA ARG A 157 13.72 7.03 16.32
C ARG A 157 13.17 8.25 15.59
N CYS A 158 13.95 9.32 15.51
CA CYS A 158 13.66 10.43 14.61
C CYS A 158 14.06 10.05 13.17
N ILE A 159 13.08 9.90 12.29
CA ILE A 159 13.25 9.57 10.86
C ILE A 159 14.16 10.57 10.15
N ASN A 160 14.12 11.85 10.55
CA ASN A 160 14.88 12.91 9.89
C ASN A 160 16.41 12.81 10.09
N CYS A 161 16.86 12.37 11.27
CA CYS A 161 18.28 12.46 11.65
C CYS A 161 18.85 11.24 12.37
N GLY A 162 18.03 10.24 12.70
CA GLY A 162 18.45 9.02 13.38
C GLY A 162 18.59 9.13 14.91
N TYR A 163 18.31 10.28 15.53
CA TYR A 163 18.31 10.41 16.99
C TYR A 163 17.35 9.39 17.63
N VAL A 164 17.81 8.70 18.68
CA VAL A 164 17.01 7.75 19.45
C VAL A 164 16.68 8.28 20.83
N TYR A 165 15.49 7.95 21.32
CA TYR A 165 14.98 8.37 22.62
C TYR A 165 14.20 7.25 23.28
N GLU A 166 14.45 6.98 24.56
CA GLU A 166 13.69 6.00 25.35
C GLU A 166 12.63 6.72 26.20
N GLY A 167 11.37 6.29 26.08
CA GLY A 167 10.26 6.83 26.86
C GLY A 167 8.90 6.40 26.35
N THR A 168 7.83 6.79 27.05
CA THR A 168 6.44 6.46 26.67
C THR A 168 5.92 7.33 25.51
N GLU A 169 6.45 8.55 25.34
CA GLU A 169 6.14 9.48 24.25
C GLU A 169 7.46 10.13 23.76
N PRO A 170 7.69 10.31 22.45
CA PRO A 170 8.88 10.99 21.97
C PRO A 170 8.83 12.50 22.26
N PRO A 171 9.97 13.21 22.27
CA PRO A 171 10.01 14.65 22.52
C PRO A 171 9.17 15.45 21.51
N LYS A 172 8.60 16.58 21.95
CA LYS A 172 7.84 17.49 21.06
C LYS A 172 8.68 18.10 19.93
N ALA A 173 9.98 18.24 20.16
CA ALA A 173 10.96 18.58 19.14
C ALA A 173 12.20 17.70 19.35
N CYS A 174 12.75 17.18 18.25
CA CYS A 174 13.96 16.38 18.30
C CYS A 174 15.14 17.23 18.83
N PRO A 175 15.82 16.80 19.91
CA PRO A 175 16.93 17.57 20.48
C PRO A 175 18.17 17.61 19.58
N ALA A 176 18.25 16.74 18.57
CA ALA A 176 19.37 16.71 17.63
C ALA A 176 19.15 17.62 16.41
N CYS A 177 17.98 17.53 15.74
CA CYS A 177 17.72 18.24 14.48
C CYS A 177 16.59 19.27 14.53
N ALA A 178 16.02 19.51 15.71
CA ALA A 178 14.93 20.47 15.98
C ALA A 178 13.61 20.24 15.21
N HIS A 179 13.45 19.12 14.48
CA HIS A 179 12.20 18.79 13.80
C HIS A 179 11.11 18.33 14.79
N PRO A 180 9.82 18.51 14.46
CA PRO A 180 8.71 18.22 15.37
C PRO A 180 8.56 16.72 15.68
N GLN A 181 7.72 16.42 16.69
CA GLN A 181 7.34 15.07 17.12
C GLN A 181 6.91 14.17 15.94
N ASP A 182 6.31 14.77 14.92
CA ASP A 182 5.81 14.18 13.68
C ASP A 182 6.81 13.25 12.97
N TYR A 183 8.11 13.51 13.16
CA TYR A 183 9.20 12.74 12.56
C TYR A 183 9.63 11.53 13.39
N PHE A 184 9.01 11.26 14.53
CA PHE A 184 9.36 10.11 15.35
C PHE A 184 8.53 8.88 14.97
N GLU A 185 9.17 7.72 15.10
CA GLU A 185 8.54 6.41 14.99
C GLU A 185 9.14 5.47 16.03
N LEU A 186 8.55 4.27 16.19
CA LEU A 186 9.21 3.22 16.96
C LEU A 186 10.47 2.74 16.22
N LEU A 187 11.57 2.57 16.96
CA LEU A 187 12.78 1.96 16.42
C LEU A 187 12.47 0.50 16.02
N ALA A 188 12.81 0.15 14.79
CA ALA A 188 12.74 -1.21 14.26
C ALA A 188 14.14 -1.71 13.92
N GLU A 189 14.47 -2.93 14.36
CA GLU A 189 15.73 -3.62 14.09
C GLU A 189 15.44 -4.95 13.38
N ASN A 190 15.41 -4.93 12.05
CA ASN A 190 14.99 -6.05 11.20
C ASN A 190 16.12 -6.59 10.31
N TRP A 191 17.31 -6.77 10.89
CA TRP A 191 18.50 -7.38 10.29
C TRP A 191 19.01 -8.58 11.09
#